data_AF-A0A948VY12-F1
#
_entry.id   AF-A0A948VY12-F1
#
_cell.length_a   1.000
_cell.length_b   1.000
_cell.length_c   1.000
_cell.angle_alpha   90.00
_cell.angle_beta   90.00
_cell.angle_gamma   90.00
#
_symmetry.space_group_name_H-M   'P 1'
#
loop_
_entity.id
_entity.type
_entity.pdbx_description
1 polymer ?
#
loop_
_entity_poly.entity_id
_entity_poly.type
_entity_poly.pdbx_seq_one_letter_code
_entity_poly.pdbx_strand_id
1 'polypeptide(L)'
;HDIVLAEGFKQSSAPKIEVHRQEVGPPLSSIRKRIAIATDEPLEIKARQLSLEDIPGFADLLEEGFIKPQRERVSLYVNDAPVTLTAFPRKFIASVVLGMVSGLKGVGKVSRLDLFLRK
;
A
#
# COMPACT_ATOMS: atom_id res chain seq x y z
N HIS A 1 -2.56 8.74 14.05
CA HIS A 1 -2.70 8.90 12.59
C HIS A 1 -4.11 9.35 12.33
N ASP A 2 -4.28 10.24 11.36
CA ASP A 2 -5.56 10.86 11.06
C ASP A 2 -6.02 10.41 9.68
N ILE A 3 -7.29 10.06 9.55
CA ILE A 3 -7.92 9.69 8.28
C ILE A 3 -9.14 10.59 8.06
N VAL A 4 -9.32 11.05 6.83
CA VAL A 4 -10.53 11.76 6.40
C VAL A 4 -11.29 10.86 5.46
N LEU A 5 -12.53 10.54 5.82
CA LEU A 5 -13.48 9.83 4.96
C LEU A 5 -14.40 10.85 4.32
N ALA A 6 -14.66 10.66 3.03
CA ALA A 6 -15.57 11.50 2.27
C ALA A 6 -16.45 10.63 1.37
N GLU A 7 -17.72 11.01 1.26
CA GLU A 7 -18.68 10.35 0.40
C GLU A 7 -18.82 11.12 -0.92
N GLY A 8 -18.98 10.39 -2.04
CA GLY A 8 -19.11 10.96 -3.36
C GLY A 8 -17.76 11.19 -4.09
N PHE A 9 -17.59 12.36 -4.71
CA PHE A 9 -16.38 12.74 -5.46
C PHE A 9 -15.88 11.68 -6.47
N LYS A 10 -16.80 11.09 -7.25
CA LYS A 10 -16.53 9.97 -8.18
C LYS A 10 -15.34 10.20 -9.14
N GLN A 11 -15.08 11.47 -9.50
CA GLN A 11 -14.03 11.87 -10.43
C GLN A 11 -12.74 12.38 -9.77
N SER A 12 -12.67 12.47 -8.44
CA SER A 12 -11.46 12.94 -7.76
C SER A 12 -10.32 11.95 -7.84
N SER A 13 -9.10 12.43 -7.58
CA SER A 13 -7.88 11.62 -7.54
C SER A 13 -7.63 10.96 -6.18
N ALA A 14 -8.58 11.02 -5.23
CA ALA A 14 -8.51 10.29 -3.98
C ALA A 14 -8.85 8.79 -4.21
N PRO A 15 -8.18 7.86 -3.50
CA PRO A 15 -8.55 6.43 -3.52
C PRO A 15 -9.99 6.27 -3.02
N LYS A 16 -10.74 5.33 -3.60
CA LYS A 16 -12.15 5.16 -3.28
C LYS A 16 -12.62 3.71 -3.29
N ILE A 17 -13.51 3.42 -2.37
CA ILE A 17 -14.27 2.18 -2.28
C ILE A 17 -15.64 2.51 -2.88
N GLU A 18 -16.02 1.80 -3.92
CA GLU A 18 -17.37 1.90 -4.46
C GLU A 18 -18.30 1.01 -3.65
N VAL A 19 -19.50 1.48 -3.32
CA VAL A 19 -20.56 0.65 -2.75
C VAL A 19 -21.57 0.40 -3.85
N HIS A 20 -21.78 -0.87 -4.17
CA HIS A 20 -22.63 -1.35 -5.23
C HIS A 20 -23.63 -2.36 -4.66
N ARG A 21 -24.86 -2.33 -5.15
CA ARG A 21 -25.88 -3.32 -4.84
C ARG A 21 -26.58 -3.73 -6.13
N GLN A 22 -26.84 -5.02 -6.30
CA GLN A 22 -27.41 -5.57 -7.53
C GLN A 22 -28.73 -4.87 -7.94
N GLU A 23 -29.58 -4.52 -6.97
CA GLU A 23 -30.88 -3.91 -7.24
C GLU A 23 -30.80 -2.47 -7.79
N VAL A 24 -29.64 -1.81 -7.67
CA VAL A 24 -29.45 -0.40 -8.07
C VAL A 24 -29.03 -0.27 -9.53
N GLY A 25 -28.73 -1.38 -10.20
CA GLY A 25 -28.32 -1.43 -11.61
C GLY A 25 -26.87 -1.88 -11.74
N PRO A 26 -26.15 -1.50 -12.82
CA PRO A 26 -24.75 -1.88 -13.01
C PRO A 26 -23.77 -0.97 -12.22
N PRO A 27 -22.57 -1.47 -11.87
CA PRO A 27 -21.53 -0.67 -11.24
C PRO A 27 -21.11 0.54 -12.06
N LEU A 28 -20.53 1.55 -11.40
CA LEU A 28 -20.04 2.75 -12.05
C LEU A 28 -18.92 2.42 -13.05
N SER A 29 -19.12 2.83 -14.31
CA SER A 29 -18.19 2.55 -15.41
C SER A 29 -16.93 3.43 -15.41
N SER A 30 -17.01 4.66 -14.88
CA SER A 30 -15.98 5.70 -15.06
C SER A 30 -15.44 6.31 -13.76
N ILE A 31 -15.27 5.49 -12.72
CA ILE A 31 -14.71 5.90 -11.42
C ILE A 31 -13.17 5.87 -11.40
N ARG A 32 -12.54 6.97 -10.98
CA ARG A 32 -11.08 7.07 -10.87
C ARG A 32 -10.58 6.51 -9.54
N LYS A 33 -9.46 5.78 -9.57
CA LYS A 33 -8.80 5.19 -8.39
C LYS A 33 -9.72 4.35 -7.50
N ARG A 34 -10.56 3.51 -8.12
CA ARG A 34 -11.28 2.43 -7.43
C ARG A 34 -10.27 1.45 -6.86
N ILE A 35 -10.18 1.37 -5.54
CA ILE A 35 -9.27 0.43 -4.86
C ILE A 35 -10.00 -0.85 -4.43
N ALA A 36 -11.30 -0.76 -4.20
CA ALA A 36 -12.18 -1.88 -3.90
C ALA A 36 -13.63 -1.53 -4.29
N ILE A 37 -14.48 -2.56 -4.35
CA ILE A 37 -15.93 -2.44 -4.48
C ILE A 37 -16.59 -3.33 -3.42
N ALA A 38 -17.50 -2.75 -2.64
CA ALA A 38 -18.38 -3.43 -1.71
C ALA A 38 -19.65 -3.82 -2.46
N THR A 39 -20.00 -5.11 -2.50
CA THR A 39 -21.07 -5.63 -3.35
C THR A 39 -21.75 -6.86 -2.73
N ASP A 40 -23.03 -7.06 -3.05
CA ASP A 40 -23.82 -8.25 -2.72
C ASP A 40 -23.90 -9.26 -3.89
N GLU A 41 -23.36 -8.91 -5.05
CA GLU A 41 -23.26 -9.80 -6.20
C GLU A 41 -21.80 -9.95 -6.69
N PRO A 42 -21.46 -11.09 -7.32
CA PRO A 42 -20.16 -11.25 -7.98
C PRO A 42 -20.07 -10.39 -9.24
N LEU A 43 -18.98 -9.66 -9.40
CA LEU A 43 -18.74 -8.77 -10.54
C LEU A 43 -17.49 -9.16 -11.33
N GLU A 44 -17.51 -8.99 -12.66
CA GLU A 44 -16.34 -9.19 -13.52
C GLU A 44 -15.44 -7.93 -13.55
N ILE A 45 -14.86 -7.57 -12.40
CA ILE A 45 -14.05 -6.34 -12.22
C ILE A 45 -12.70 -6.67 -11.58
N LYS A 46 -11.63 -6.03 -12.06
CA LYS A 46 -10.24 -6.22 -11.58
C LYS A 46 -9.99 -5.75 -10.15
N ALA A 47 -10.87 -4.94 -9.58
CA ALA A 47 -10.70 -4.38 -8.23
C ALA A 47 -11.05 -5.43 -7.17
N ARG A 48 -10.50 -5.28 -5.96
CA ARG A 48 -10.86 -6.12 -4.82
C ARG A 48 -12.36 -6.00 -4.54
N GLN A 49 -13.05 -7.13 -4.41
CA GLN A 49 -14.46 -7.19 -4.03
C GLN A 49 -14.58 -7.54 -2.55
N LEU A 50 -15.48 -6.87 -1.84
CA LEU A 50 -15.80 -7.09 -0.44
C LEU A 50 -17.31 -7.26 -0.31
N SER A 51 -17.76 -8.12 0.61
CA SER A 51 -19.18 -8.12 1.00
C SER A 51 -19.49 -6.81 1.74
N LEU A 52 -20.73 -6.34 1.64
CA LEU A 52 -21.20 -5.12 2.32
C LEU A 52 -21.11 -5.24 3.86
N GLU A 53 -21.03 -6.47 4.37
CA GLU A 53 -21.05 -6.85 5.78
C GLU A 53 -19.64 -7.23 6.27
N ASP A 54 -18.63 -7.23 5.39
CA ASP A 54 -17.24 -7.56 5.73
C ASP A 54 -16.52 -6.39 6.41
N ILE A 55 -17.03 -5.99 7.58
CA ILE A 55 -16.44 -4.94 8.43
C ILE A 55 -14.94 -5.20 8.69
N PRO A 56 -14.50 -6.43 9.03
CA PRO A 56 -13.07 -6.72 9.19
C PRO A 56 -12.27 -6.47 7.91
N GLY A 57 -12.77 -6.90 6.75
CA GLY A 57 -12.11 -6.68 5.46
C GLY A 57 -11.95 -5.20 5.10
N PHE A 58 -12.92 -4.35 5.44
CA PHE A 58 -12.81 -2.90 5.30
C PHE A 58 -11.77 -2.32 6.27
N ALA A 59 -11.81 -2.73 7.54
CA ALA A 59 -10.87 -2.27 8.55
C ALA A 59 -9.42 -2.61 8.14
N ASP A 60 -9.16 -3.85 7.73
CA ASP A 60 -7.85 -4.30 7.29
C ASP A 60 -7.36 -3.52 6.06
N LEU A 61 -8.24 -3.26 5.09
CA LEU A 61 -7.91 -2.49 3.90
C LEU A 61 -7.50 -1.05 4.25
N LEU A 62 -8.23 -0.40 5.17
CA LEU A 62 -7.93 0.96 5.62
C LEU A 62 -6.66 1.00 6.47
N GLU A 63 -6.54 0.06 7.40
CA GLU A 63 -5.41 -0.03 8.31
C GLU A 63 -4.10 -0.28 7.56
N GLU A 64 -4.01 -1.37 6.80
CA GLU A 64 -2.76 -1.75 6.11
C GLU A 64 -2.45 -0.83 4.92
N GLY A 65 -3.50 -0.29 4.27
CA GLY A 65 -3.35 0.54 3.09
C GLY A 65 -2.98 1.99 3.38
N PHE A 66 -3.53 2.57 4.46
CA PHE A 66 -3.58 4.03 4.62
C PHE A 66 -3.25 4.53 6.03
N ILE A 67 -3.48 3.73 7.08
CA ILE A 67 -3.30 4.19 8.47
C ILE A 67 -1.95 3.75 9.03
N LYS A 68 -1.63 2.45 8.95
CA LYS A 68 -0.39 1.92 9.48
C LYS A 68 0.76 2.59 8.74
N PRO A 69 1.78 3.10 9.45
CA PRO A 69 2.95 3.60 8.78
C PRO A 69 3.50 2.45 7.95
N GLN A 70 3.57 2.63 6.63
CA GLN A 70 4.39 1.76 5.80
C GLN A 70 5.79 1.95 6.37
N ARG A 71 6.21 1.05 7.28
CA ARG A 71 7.51 1.12 7.96
C ARG A 71 8.52 1.49 6.90
N GLU A 72 9.09 2.69 6.96
CA GLU A 72 10.06 3.11 5.96
C GLU A 72 11.19 2.09 6.03
N ARG A 73 11.26 1.20 5.04
CA ARG A 73 12.21 0.09 5.07
C ARG A 73 13.64 0.55 4.81
N VAL A 74 13.81 1.79 4.35
CA VAL A 74 15.08 2.34 3.90
C VAL A 74 15.13 3.84 4.21
N SER A 75 16.13 4.23 4.98
CA SER A 75 16.57 5.61 5.15
C SER A 75 17.96 5.75 4.53
N LEU A 76 18.21 6.82 3.78
CA LEU A 76 19.52 7.10 3.17
C LEU A 76 20.07 8.39 3.75
N TYR A 77 21.34 8.37 4.13
CA TYR A 77 22.09 9.55 4.57
C TYR A 77 23.28 9.76 3.63
N VAL A 78 23.54 11.02 3.27
CA VAL A 78 24.73 11.42 2.51
C VAL A 78 25.42 12.52 3.31
N ASN A 79 26.64 12.28 3.79
CA ASN A 79 27.36 13.19 4.68
C ASN A 79 26.52 13.58 5.91
N ASP A 80 25.94 12.59 6.59
CA ASP A 80 25.04 12.73 7.75
C ASP A 80 23.73 13.49 7.49
N ALA A 81 23.47 13.95 6.26
CA ALA A 81 22.22 14.58 5.87
C ALA A 81 21.21 13.55 5.33
N PRO A 82 19.95 13.51 5.83
CA PRO A 82 18.94 12.59 5.34
C PRO A 82 18.50 12.95 3.91
N VAL A 83 18.32 11.92 3.09
CA VAL A 83 17.86 12.06 1.69
C VAL A 83 16.47 11.45 1.56
N THR A 84 15.49 12.27 1.16
CA THR A 84 14.14 11.80 0.87
C THR A 84 14.14 10.95 -0.40
N LEU A 85 13.76 9.68 -0.27
CA LEU A 85 13.68 8.75 -1.39
C LEU A 85 12.28 8.70 -1.99
N THR A 86 12.19 8.76 -3.32
CA THR A 86 10.96 8.42 -4.04
C THR A 86 10.73 6.90 -4.07
N ALA A 87 9.56 6.44 -4.54
CA ALA A 87 9.19 5.03 -4.50
C ALA A 87 10.18 4.10 -5.22
N PHE A 88 10.71 4.52 -6.38
CA PHE A 88 11.63 3.70 -7.16
C PHE A 88 13.01 3.51 -6.47
N PRO A 89 13.78 4.57 -6.14
CA PRO A 89 15.07 4.42 -5.44
C PRO A 89 14.94 3.67 -4.12
N ARG A 90 13.85 3.89 -3.37
CA ARG A 90 13.57 3.16 -2.13
C ARG A 90 13.46 1.65 -2.37
N LYS A 91 12.67 1.22 -3.37
CA LYS A 91 12.49 -0.19 -3.72
C LYS A 91 13.80 -0.80 -4.23
N PHE A 92 14.52 -0.07 -5.09
CA PHE A 92 15.79 -0.52 -5.64
C PHE A 92 16.83 -0.80 -4.56
N ILE A 93 17.09 0.17 -3.67
CA ILE A 93 18.06 0.03 -2.58
C ILE A 93 17.67 -1.14 -1.66
N ALA A 94 16.40 -1.24 -1.26
CA ALA A 94 15.92 -2.34 -0.42
C ALA A 94 16.22 -3.71 -1.04
N SER A 95 15.89 -3.90 -2.33
CA SER A 95 16.12 -5.16 -3.03
C SER A 95 17.59 -5.52 -3.13
N VAL A 96 18.46 -4.55 -3.43
CA VAL A 96 19.91 -4.79 -3.51
C VAL A 96 20.47 -5.20 -2.15
N VAL A 97 20.13 -4.47 -1.09
CA VAL A 97 20.59 -4.77 0.28
C VAL A 97 20.11 -6.15 0.74
N LEU A 98 18.83 -6.49 0.51
CA LEU A 98 18.30 -7.82 0.82
C LEU A 98 19.02 -8.94 0.04
N GLY A 99 19.30 -8.70 -1.24
CA GLY A 99 20.09 -9.62 -2.06
C GLY A 99 21.48 -9.85 -1.49
N MET A 100 22.19 -8.78 -1.11
CA MET A 100 23.51 -8.87 -0.46
C MET A 100 23.44 -9.69 0.84
N VAL A 101 22.45 -9.42 1.70
CA VAL A 101 22.27 -10.13 2.98
C VAL A 101 21.99 -11.61 2.76
N SER A 102 21.19 -11.97 1.76
CA SER A 102 20.85 -13.37 1.46
C SER A 102 22.06 -14.23 1.07
N GLY A 103 23.11 -13.61 0.54
CA GLY A 103 24.35 -14.29 0.17
C GLY A 103 25.38 -14.42 1.29
N LEU A 104 25.16 -13.80 2.46
CA LEU A 104 26.11 -13.85 3.57
C LEU A 104 26.15 -15.26 4.17
N LYS A 105 27.35 -15.81 4.27
CA LYS A 105 27.61 -17.11 4.92
C LYS A 105 28.20 -16.91 6.30
N GLY A 106 27.94 -17.83 7.21
CA GLY A 106 28.50 -17.80 8.58
C GLY A 106 27.84 -16.76 9.50
N VAL A 107 26.79 -16.09 9.05
CA VAL A 107 25.95 -15.22 9.90
C VAL A 107 24.65 -15.94 10.22
N GLY A 108 24.19 -15.83 11.47
CA GLY A 108 22.89 -16.34 11.89
C GLY A 108 21.73 -15.53 11.30
N LYS A 109 20.54 -15.64 11.90
CA LYS A 109 19.38 -14.83 11.48
C LYS A 109 19.70 -13.34 11.64
N VAL A 110 19.73 -12.62 10.51
CA VAL A 110 20.03 -11.18 10.49
C VAL A 110 18.77 -10.41 10.91
N SER A 111 18.82 -9.79 12.09
CA SER A 111 17.76 -8.91 12.61
C SER A 111 18.07 -7.42 12.42
N ARG A 112 19.36 -7.06 12.28
CA ARG A 112 19.87 -5.71 12.04
C ARG A 112 21.09 -5.77 11.12
N LEU A 113 21.19 -4.82 10.19
CA LEU A 113 22.32 -4.64 9.29
C LEU A 113 22.62 -3.14 9.18
N ASP A 114 23.87 -2.76 9.37
CA ASP A 114 24.37 -1.42 9.09
C ASP A 114 25.40 -1.51 7.96
N LEU A 115 25.29 -0.66 6.93
CA LEU A 115 26.19 -0.64 5.77
C LEU A 115 26.94 0.70 5.71
N PHE A 116 28.27 0.64 5.64
CA PHE A 116 29.13 1.82 5.56
C PHE A 116 30.02 1.72 4.33
N LEU A 117 30.08 2.80 3.56
CA LEU A 117 30.99 2.94 2.43
C LEU A 117 31.88 4.16 2.67
N ARG A 118 33.19 3.95 2.68
CA ARG A 118 34.19 5.02 2.67
C ARG A 118 34.80 5.07 1.28
N LYS A 119 34.88 6.26 0.69
CA LYS A 119 35.54 6.49 -0.60
C LYS A 119 36.82 7.27 -0.39
#